data_AF-A0A7C2LQ16-F1
#
_entry.id   AF-A0A7C2LQ16-F1
#
_cell.length_a   1.000
_cell.length_b   1.000
_cell.length_c   1.000
_cell.angle_alpha   90.00
_cell.angle_beta   90.00
_cell.angle_gamma   90.00
#
_symmetry.space_group_name_H-M   'P 1'
#
loop_
_entity.id
_entity.type
_entity.pdbx_description
1 polymer ?
#
loop_
_entity_poly.entity_id
_entity_poly.type
_entity_poly.pdbx_seq_one_letter_code
_entity_poly.pdbx_strand_id
1 'polypeptide(L)' 'MPPWVYTLRGQAVPPAAARRVPGALGRYVLVLDDGTEIYSPPRAGPLQGWVKPAAILVPEGDLAAIFDAVSEDVPVYIY' A
#
# COMPACT_ATOMS: atom_id res chain seq x y z
N MET A 1 -3.61 -1.74 9.28
CA MET A 1 -4.77 -1.45 8.40
C MET A 1 -5.75 -0.53 9.10
N PRO A 2 -6.04 0.64 8.50
CA PRO A 2 -7.06 1.56 9.00
C PRO A 2 -8.46 0.91 9.02
N PRO A 3 -9.37 1.36 9.91
CA PRO A 3 -10.74 0.84 9.99
C PRO A 3 -11.52 0.96 8.69
N TRP A 4 -11.33 2.08 7.98
CA TRP A 4 -12.10 2.42 6.78
C TRP A 4 -11.98 1.36 5.67
N VAL A 5 -10.85 0.66 5.62
CA VAL A 5 -10.59 -0.39 4.61
C VAL A 5 -11.59 -1.54 4.74
N TYR A 6 -12.00 -1.86 5.97
CA TYR A 6 -12.99 -2.91 6.24
C TYR A 6 -14.41 -2.39 6.00
N THR A 7 -14.73 -1.18 6.44
CA THR A 7 -16.07 -0.61 6.28
C THR A 7 -16.42 -0.35 4.82
N LEU A 8 -15.45 0.09 4.00
CA LEU A 8 -15.61 0.24 2.55
C LEU A 8 -16.01 -1.09 1.87
N ARG A 9 -15.62 -2.22 2.46
CA ARG A 9 -15.94 -3.56 1.98
C ARG A 9 -17.18 -4.18 2.62
N GLY A 10 -17.91 -3.43 3.44
CA GLY A 10 -19.05 -3.96 4.21
C GLY A 10 -18.64 -5.01 5.24
N GLN A 11 -17.37 -5.03 5.67
CA GLN A 11 -16.83 -5.98 6.63
C GLN A 11 -16.85 -5.40 8.05
N ALA A 12 -17.00 -6.28 9.04
CA ALA A 12 -16.78 -5.91 10.44
C ALA A 12 -15.32 -5.48 10.66
N VAL A 13 -15.11 -4.40 11.41
CA VAL A 13 -13.76 -3.89 11.72
C VAL A 13 -13.13 -4.76 12.81
N PRO A 14 -12.00 -5.43 12.55
CA PRO A 14 -11.33 -6.24 13.58
C PRO A 14 -10.72 -5.38 14.70
N PRO A 15 -10.45 -5.98 15.88
CA PRO A 15 -9.68 -5.32 16.94
C PRO A 15 -8.35 -4.77 16.43
N ALA A 16 -7.87 -3.66 17.01
CA ALA A 16 -6.68 -2.96 16.53
C ALA A 16 -5.44 -3.86 16.38
N ALA A 17 -5.22 -4.77 17.33
CA ALA A 17 -4.12 -5.73 17.30
C ALA A 17 -4.18 -6.66 16.07
N ALA A 18 -5.38 -7.06 15.64
CA ALA A 18 -5.61 -7.94 14.50
C ALA A 18 -5.58 -7.20 13.14
N ARG A 19 -5.45 -5.87 13.14
CA ARG A 19 -5.38 -5.05 11.91
C ARG A 19 -3.95 -4.87 11.38
N ARG A 20 -2.94 -5.47 12.02
CA ARG A 20 -1.58 -5.56 11.51
C ARG A 20 -1.46 -6.82 10.64
N VAL A 21 -1.64 -6.65 9.34
CA VAL A 21 -1.65 -7.76 8.38
C VAL A 21 -0.37 -7.68 7.53
N PRO A 22 0.57 -8.63 7.66
CA PRO A 22 1.76 -8.70 6.81
C PRO A 22 1.39 -8.76 5.33
N GLY A 23 2.06 -7.97 4.49
CA GLY A 23 1.81 -7.95 3.04
C GLY A 23 0.52 -7.24 2.61
N ALA A 24 -0.10 -6.45 3.50
CA ALA A 24 -1.34 -5.72 3.19
C ALA A 24 -1.20 -4.59 2.16
N LEU A 25 0.03 -4.16 1.89
CA LEU A 25 0.39 -3.24 0.79
C LEU A 25 1.42 -3.89 -0.15
N GLY A 26 1.49 -5.22 -0.16
CA GLY A 26 2.47 -5.94 -0.97
C GLY A 26 3.86 -6.01 -0.31
N ARG A 27 4.86 -6.34 -1.12
CA ARG A 27 6.25 -6.55 -0.70
C ARG A 27 7.04 -5.24 -0.67
N TYR A 28 6.78 -4.35 -1.63
CA TYR A 28 7.47 -3.08 -1.79
C TYR A 28 6.49 -1.94 -1.61
N VAL A 29 6.86 -0.98 -0.77
CA VAL A 29 6.05 0.20 -0.45
C VAL A 29 6.99 1.39 -0.31
N LEU A 30 6.72 2.44 -1.07
CA LEU A 30 7.29 3.76 -0.90
C LEU A 30 6.20 4.67 -0.34
N VAL A 31 6.53 5.44 0.69
CA VAL A 31 5.61 6.40 1.32
C VAL A 31 6.16 7.78 1.04
N LEU A 32 5.36 8.63 0.39
CA LEU A 32 5.71 10.01 0.10
C LEU A 32 5.44 10.90 1.31
N ASP A 33 6.02 12.10 1.33
CA ASP A 33 5.91 13.06 2.43
C ASP A 33 4.45 13.46 2.75
N ASP A 34 3.57 13.46 1.75
CA ASP A 34 2.15 13.76 1.91
C ASP A 34 1.31 12.56 2.41
N GLY A 35 1.95 11.40 2.63
CA GLY A 35 1.33 10.16 3.05
C GLY A 35 0.76 9.30 1.92
N THR A 36 0.92 9.71 0.65
CA THR A 36 0.61 8.87 -0.51
C THR A 36 1.52 7.65 -0.53
N GLU A 37 0.97 6.46 -0.81
CA GLU A 37 1.80 5.26 -1.01
C GLU A 37 1.89 4.88 -2.50
N ILE A 38 3.10 4.50 -2.91
CA ILE A 38 3.37 3.77 -4.15
C ILE A 38 3.73 2.34 -3.74
N TYR A 39 2.93 1.36 -4.14
CA TYR A 39 3.01 0.03 -3.54
C TYR A 39 2.77 -1.10 -4.54
N SER A 40 3.30 -2.28 -4.21
CA SER A 40 3.09 -3.49 -5.00
C SER A 40 1.76 -4.17 -4.65
N PRO A 41 1.25 -5.13 -5.46
CA PRO A 41 -0.03 -5.79 -5.20
C PRO A 41 -0.11 -6.40 -3.79
N PRO A 42 -1.18 -6.13 -3.03
CA PRO A 42 -1.40 -6.72 -1.72
C PRO A 42 -1.47 -8.25 -1.80
N ARG A 43 -0.72 -8.91 -0.91
CA ARG A 43 -0.65 -10.39 -0.83
C ARG A 43 -1.62 -10.96 0.20
N ALA A 44 -2.12 -10.12 1.11
CA ALA A 44 -3.05 -10.50 2.16
C ALA A 44 -3.92 -9.33 2.60
N GLY A 45 -4.97 -9.63 3.36
CA GLY A 45 -5.82 -8.62 3.98
C GLY A 45 -6.85 -8.02 3.02
N PRO A 46 -7.57 -6.99 3.50
CA PRO A 46 -8.78 -6.51 2.83
C PRO A 46 -8.51 -5.78 1.51
N LEU A 47 -7.27 -5.35 1.23
CA LEU A 47 -6.88 -4.71 -0.04
C LEU A 47 -6.50 -5.72 -1.15
N GLN A 48 -6.52 -7.03 -0.89
CA GLN A 48 -6.22 -8.01 -1.93
C GLN A 48 -7.22 -7.90 -3.10
N GLY A 49 -6.69 -7.70 -4.32
CA GLY A 49 -7.48 -7.50 -5.53
C GLY A 49 -8.11 -6.10 -5.65
N TRP A 50 -7.71 -5.14 -4.83
CA TRP A 50 -8.26 -3.79 -4.80
C TRP A 50 -7.17 -2.73 -4.77
N VAL A 51 -7.41 -1.60 -5.44
CA VAL A 51 -6.55 -0.42 -5.37
C VAL A 51 -7.00 0.45 -4.21
N LYS A 52 -6.08 0.72 -3.27
CA LYS A 52 -6.27 1.70 -2.20
C LYS A 52 -6.54 3.09 -2.81
N PRO A 53 -7.62 3.79 -2.42
CA PRO A 53 -7.85 5.17 -2.85
C PRO A 53 -6.70 6.11 -2.45
N ALA A 54 -6.44 7.12 -3.29
CA ALA A 54 -5.36 8.10 -3.11
C ALA A 54 -3.97 7.46 -2.96
N ALA A 55 -3.71 6.38 -3.70
CA ALA A 55 -2.45 5.67 -3.74
C ALA A 55 -2.18 5.11 -5.15
N ILE A 56 -0.95 4.71 -5.44
CA ILE A 56 -0.51 4.24 -6.75
C ILE A 56 -0.12 2.76 -6.65
N LEU A 57 -0.86 1.90 -7.35
CA LEU A 57 -0.54 0.48 -7.47
C LEU A 57 0.41 0.25 -8.64
N VAL A 58 1.58 -0.36 -8.38
CA VAL A 58 2.61 -0.67 -9.38
C VAL A 58 2.85 -2.19 -9.41
N PRO A 59 3.05 -2.82 -10.57
CA PRO A 59 3.45 -4.23 -10.63
C PRO A 59 4.69 -4.52 -9.77
N GLU A 60 4.72 -5.67 -9.10
CA GLU A 60 5.80 -5.99 -8.16
C GLU A 60 7.19 -5.98 -8.82
N GLY A 61 7.31 -6.48 -10.05
CA GLY A 61 8.57 -6.52 -10.80
C GLY A 61 9.11 -5.12 -11.12
N ASP A 62 8.22 -4.20 -11.51
CA ASP A 62 8.59 -2.83 -11.87
C ASP A 62 9.06 -2.05 -10.63
N LEU A 63 8.35 -2.21 -9.51
CA LEU A 63 8.74 -1.55 -8.26
C LEU A 63 10.03 -2.17 -7.69
N ALA A 64 10.22 -3.48 -7.81
CA ALA A 64 11.45 -4.16 -7.42
C ALA A 64 12.67 -3.67 -8.22
N ALA A 65 12.51 -3.40 -9.52
CA ALA A 65 13.59 -2.96 -10.39
C ALA A 65 14.18 -1.61 -9.99
N ILE A 66 13.42 -0.77 -9.27
CA ILE A 66 13.86 0.56 -8.83
C ILE A 66 14.09 0.65 -7.33
N PHE A 67 13.62 -0.32 -6.53
CA PHE A 67 13.51 -0.17 -5.07
C PHE A 67 14.84 0.14 -4.37
N ASP A 68 15.92 -0.53 -4.78
CA ASP A 68 17.25 -0.33 -4.20
C ASP A 68 17.99 0.89 -4.81
N ALA A 69 17.45 1.47 -5.88
CA ALA A 69 18.03 2.63 -6.56
C ALA A 69 17.42 3.97 -6.13
N VAL A 70 16.28 3.95 -5.44
CA VAL A 70 15.62 5.15 -4.91
C VAL A 70 16.00 5.38 -3.45
N SER A 71 16.12 6.65 -3.07
CA SER A 71 16.33 7.10 -1.69
C SER A 71 15.25 8.11 -1.29
N GLU A 72 15.22 8.46 -0.02
CA GLU A 72 14.26 9.43 0.53
C GLU A 72 14.41 10.84 -0.08
N ASP A 73 15.57 11.17 -0.67
CA ASP A 73 15.82 12.45 -1.34
C ASP A 73 15.34 12.50 -2.80
N VAL A 74 14.84 11.40 -3.35
CA VAL A 74 14.41 11.33 -4.75
C VAL A 74 13.02 11.96 -4.89
N PRO A 75 12.87 13.07 -5.66
CA PRO A 75 11.58 13.71 -5.83
C PRO A 75 10.64 12.86 -6.69
N VAL A 76 9.37 12.81 -6.30
CA VAL A 76 8.29 12.18 -7.07
C VAL A 76 7.38 13.26 -7.65
N TYR A 77 7.13 13.16 -8.95
CA TYR A 77 6.24 14.06 -9.67
C TYR A 77 5.06 13.28 -10.25
N ILE A 78 3.83 13.75 -9.99
CA ILE A 78 2.58 13.18 -10.51
C ILE A 78 1.95 14.25 -11.41
N TYR A 79 1.63 13.88 -12.65
CA TYR A 79 1.08 14.77 -13.69
C TYR A 79 -0.26 14.26 -14.21
#